data_AF-A0A7Y5RLZ2-F1
#
_entry.id   AF-A0A7Y5RLZ2-F1
#
_cell.length_a   1.000
_cell.length_b   1.000
_cell.length_c   1.000
_cell.angle_alpha   90.00
_cell.angle_beta   90.00
_cell.angle_gamma   90.00
#
_symmetry.space_group_name_H-M   'P 1'
#
loop_
_entity.id
_entity.type
_entity.pdbx_description
1 polymer ?
#
loop_
_entity_poly.entity_id
_entity_poly.type
_entity_poly.pdbx_seq_one_letter_code
_entity_poly.pdbx_strand_id
1 'polypeptide(L)'
;MKVKDPEKITRWRNRRQLSQRDLAFLCRCSQNAISLVERGKLPTLSEELAMAIAKRLDVPWEDLFEARETSGVRRMPRAASTTHHKDAA
;
A
#
# COMPACT_ATOMS: atom_id res chain seq x y z
N MET A 1 2.18 0.08 -1.32
CA MET A 1 3.23 -0.65 -0.58
C MET A 1 3.39 -2.06 -1.16
N LYS A 2 4.56 -2.69 -0.94
CA LYS A 2 4.86 -4.09 -1.27
C LYS A 2 5.46 -4.78 -0.05
N VAL A 3 5.16 -6.06 0.18
CA VAL A 3 5.73 -6.84 1.29
C VAL A 3 7.20 -7.20 1.00
N LYS A 4 8.11 -7.00 1.96
CA LYS A 4 9.52 -7.43 1.89
C LYS A 4 9.68 -8.91 2.23
N ASP A 5 9.22 -9.26 3.44
CA ASP A 5 9.36 -10.60 4.02
C ASP A 5 8.02 -11.01 4.67
N PRO A 6 7.21 -11.84 3.97
CA PRO A 6 5.95 -12.37 4.50
C PRO A 6 6.11 -13.21 5.78
N GLU A 7 7.22 -13.93 5.92
CA GLU A 7 7.48 -14.78 7.09
C GLU A 7 7.82 -13.93 8.32
N LYS A 8 8.49 -12.79 8.13
CA LYS A 8 8.72 -11.81 9.21
C LYS A 8 7.40 -11.31 9.80
N ILE A 9 6.41 -11.00 8.97
CA ILE A 9 5.07 -10.58 9.43
C ILE A 9 4.42 -11.68 10.28
N THR A 10 4.49 -12.94 9.81
CA THR A 10 3.97 -14.10 10.55
C THR A 10 4.64 -14.26 11.92
N ARG A 11 5.98 -14.16 11.96
CA ARG A 11 6.77 -14.28 13.20
C ARG A 11 6.39 -13.21 14.21
N TRP A 12 6.28 -11.94 13.78
CA TRP A 12 5.92 -10.84 14.67
C TRP A 12 4.46 -10.93 15.15
N ARG A 13 3.53 -11.37 14.29
CA ARG A 13 2.14 -11.63 14.70
C ARG A 13 2.08 -12.67 15.82
N ASN A 14 2.80 -13.79 15.66
CA ASN A 14 2.86 -14.84 16.67
C ASN A 14 3.51 -14.36 17.98
N ARG A 15 4.57 -13.54 17.92
CA ARG A 15 5.20 -12.92 19.11
C ARG A 15 4.22 -12.04 19.90
N ARG A 16 3.29 -11.39 19.20
CA ARG A 16 2.21 -10.58 19.77
C ARG A 16 1.00 -11.40 20.22
N GLN A 17 1.04 -12.74 20.06
CA GLN A 17 -0.06 -13.65 20.38
C GLN A 17 -1.37 -13.32 19.65
N LEU A 18 -1.27 -12.73 18.45
CA LEU A 18 -2.44 -12.40 17.64
C LEU A 18 -2.74 -13.53 16.67
N SER A 19 -4.01 -13.95 16.55
CA SER A 19 -4.43 -14.74 15.39
C SER A 19 -4.49 -13.85 14.14
N GLN A 20 -4.59 -14.47 12.96
CA GLN A 20 -4.82 -13.70 11.73
C GLN A 20 -6.14 -12.92 11.78
N ARG A 21 -7.17 -13.46 12.46
CA ARG A 21 -8.46 -12.78 12.66
C ARG A 21 -8.31 -11.58 13.58
N ASP A 22 -7.52 -11.69 14.64
CA ASP A 22 -7.28 -10.57 15.56
C ASP A 22 -6.54 -9.44 14.86
N LEU A 23 -5.46 -9.76 14.14
CA LEU A 23 -4.72 -8.76 13.38
C LEU A 23 -5.60 -8.09 12.32
N ALA A 24 -6.42 -8.88 11.63
CA ALA A 24 -7.36 -8.36 10.64
C ALA A 24 -8.39 -7.40 11.25
N PHE A 25 -8.99 -7.77 12.38
CA PHE A 25 -9.91 -6.91 13.13
C PHE A 25 -9.23 -5.60 13.56
N LEU A 26 -8.02 -5.69 14.11
CA LEU A 26 -7.25 -4.53 14.56
C LEU A 26 -6.82 -3.59 13.42
N CYS A 27 -6.63 -4.13 12.21
CA CYS A 27 -6.28 -3.40 11.00
C CYS A 27 -7.49 -3.05 10.12
N ARG A 28 -8.72 -3.37 10.56
CA ARG A 28 -9.97 -3.15 9.81
C ARG A 28 -9.96 -3.75 8.41
N CYS A 29 -9.39 -4.93 8.25
CA CYS A 29 -9.36 -5.66 6.98
C CYS A 29 -9.95 -7.07 7.14
N SER A 30 -10.06 -7.80 6.04
CA SER A 30 -10.47 -9.21 6.09
C SER A 30 -9.33 -10.10 6.58
N GLN A 31 -9.66 -11.22 7.22
CA GLN A 31 -8.66 -12.24 7.58
C GLN A 31 -7.98 -12.82 6.33
N ASN A 32 -8.69 -12.92 5.21
CA ASN A 32 -8.11 -13.33 3.93
C ASN A 32 -7.00 -12.38 3.46
N ALA A 33 -7.15 -11.07 3.67
CA ALA A 33 -6.10 -10.10 3.34
C ALA A 33 -4.82 -10.37 4.13
N ILE A 34 -4.92 -10.62 5.45
CA ILE A 34 -3.77 -11.00 6.28
C ILE A 34 -3.15 -12.32 5.81
N SER A 35 -3.96 -13.32 5.47
CA SER A 35 -3.47 -14.59 4.90
C SER A 35 -2.71 -14.40 3.58
N LEU A 36 -3.19 -13.53 2.69
CA LEU A 36 -2.50 -13.23 1.43
C LEU A 36 -1.20 -12.47 1.68
N VAL A 37 -1.16 -11.55 2.65
CA VAL A 37 0.06 -10.85 3.08
C VAL A 37 1.10 -11.84 3.60
N GLU A 38 0.72 -12.71 4.54
CA GLU A 38 1.63 -13.69 5.18
C GLU A 38 2.14 -14.76 4.23
N ARG A 39 1.40 -15.07 3.15
CA ARG A 39 1.84 -15.98 2.09
C ARG A 39 2.57 -15.30 0.93
N GLY A 40 2.74 -13.97 0.98
CA GLY A 40 3.30 -13.20 -0.14
C GLY A 40 2.47 -13.26 -1.43
N LYS A 41 1.17 -13.56 -1.31
CA LYS A 41 0.22 -13.65 -2.44
C LYS A 41 -0.53 -12.35 -2.69
N LEU A 42 -0.32 -11.33 -1.85
CA LEU A 42 -0.82 -9.97 -2.08
C LEU A 42 0.30 -9.12 -2.72
N PRO A 43 0.31 -8.92 -4.05
CA PRO A 43 1.43 -8.28 -4.74
C PRO A 43 1.62 -6.81 -4.33
N THR A 44 0.52 -6.13 -4.02
CA THR A 44 0.50 -4.75 -3.55
C THR A 44 -0.61 -4.55 -2.54
N LEU A 45 -0.37 -3.69 -1.57
CA LEU A 45 -1.37 -3.25 -0.58
C LEU A 45 -1.34 -1.73 -0.41
N SER A 46 -2.45 -1.17 0.09
CA SER A 46 -2.54 0.25 0.42
C SER A 46 -1.51 0.62 1.49
N GLU A 47 -1.09 1.88 1.48
CA GLU A 47 -0.22 2.43 2.52
C GLU A 47 -0.88 2.35 3.89
N GLU A 48 -2.16 2.71 3.98
CA GLU A 48 -2.94 2.62 5.21
C GLU A 48 -2.90 1.21 5.84
N LEU A 49 -3.11 0.16 5.05
CA LEU A 49 -3.08 -1.22 5.55
C LEU A 49 -1.67 -1.62 6.01
N ALA A 50 -0.63 -1.26 5.25
CA ALA A 50 0.74 -1.54 5.62
C ALA A 50 1.13 -0.86 6.94
N MET A 51 0.80 0.43 7.07
CA MET A 51 1.05 1.21 8.29
C MET A 51 0.26 0.66 9.49
N ALA A 52 -0.99 0.25 9.29
CA ALA A 52 -1.80 -0.37 10.33
C ALA A 52 -1.18 -1.68 10.82
N ILE A 53 -0.73 -2.55 9.91
CA ILE A 53 -0.05 -3.81 10.25
C ILE A 53 1.24 -3.51 11.04
N ALA A 54 2.10 -2.63 10.52
CA ALA A 54 3.36 -2.25 11.16
C ALA A 54 3.14 -1.73 12.59
N LYS A 55 2.17 -0.82 12.77
CA LYS A 55 1.80 -0.28 14.07
C LYS A 55 1.32 -1.35 15.06
N ARG A 56 0.53 -2.33 14.62
CA ARG A 56 0.01 -3.40 15.50
C ARG A 56 1.05 -4.44 15.86
N LEU A 57 1.98 -4.70 14.95
CA LEU A 57 3.13 -5.56 15.20
C LEU A 57 4.24 -4.85 15.98
N ASP A 58 4.17 -3.51 16.06
CA ASP A 58 5.17 -2.63 16.69
C ASP A 58 6.55 -2.83 16.07
N VAL A 59 6.55 -2.81 14.73
CA VAL A 59 7.74 -2.93 13.90
C VAL A 59 7.74 -1.72 12.97
N PRO A 60 8.88 -1.05 12.76
CA PRO A 60 8.99 -0.02 11.72
C PRO A 60 8.46 -0.55 10.39
N TRP A 61 7.71 0.28 9.65
CA TRP A 61 7.07 -0.21 8.42
C TRP A 61 8.11 -0.55 7.36
N GLU A 62 9.25 0.15 7.34
CA GLU A 62 10.39 -0.04 6.46
C GLU A 62 10.99 -1.44 6.61
N ASP A 63 10.78 -2.06 7.76
CA ASP A 63 11.27 -3.37 8.11
C ASP A 63 10.39 -4.51 7.58
N LEU A 64 9.15 -4.20 7.18
CA LEU A 64 8.14 -5.15 6.71
C LEU A 64 7.74 -4.88 5.24
N PHE A 65 7.83 -3.64 4.78
CA PHE A 65 7.30 -3.18 3.51
C PHE A 65 8.28 -2.29 2.74
N GLU A 66 8.09 -2.24 1.42
CA GLU A 66 8.71 -1.30 0.50
C GLU A 66 7.66 -0.27 0.05
N ALA A 67 8.06 1.01 0.11
CA ALA A 67 7.33 2.06 -0.58
C ALA A 67 7.38 1.76 -2.08
N ARG A 68 6.21 1.86 -2.73
CA ARG A 68 6.13 1.87 -4.18
C ARG A 68 5.71 3.26 -4.57
N GLU A 69 6.54 3.94 -5.35
CA GLU A 69 6.11 5.14 -6.04
C GLU A 69 4.99 4.76 -7.00
N THR A 70 3.77 5.20 -6.71
CA THR A 70 2.74 5.26 -7.73
C THR A 70 3.18 6.36 -8.69
N SER A 71 3.85 5.99 -9.78
CA SER A 71 4.19 6.89 -10.89
C SER A 71 2.88 7.33 -11.57
N GLY A 72 2.17 8.24 -10.91
CA GLY A 72 0.87 8.77 -11.32
C GLY A 72 1.00 10.15 -11.98
N VAL A 73 2.16 10.52 -12.50
CA VAL A 73 2.26 11.71 -13.36
C VAL A 73 1.76 11.32 -14.74
N ARG A 74 0.43 11.29 -14.93
CA ARG A 74 -0.14 11.36 -16.27
C ARG A 74 0.17 12.77 -16.78
N ARG A 75 1.21 12.91 -17.60
CA ARG A 75 1.60 14.18 -18.22
C ARG A 75 0.40 14.69 -19.03
N MET A 76 -0.30 15.70 -18.52
CA MET A 76 -1.37 16.38 -19.24
C MET A 76 -0.77 17.03 -20.49
N PRO A 77 -1.29 16.79 -21.70
CA PRO A 77 -0.88 17.59 -22.85
C PRO A 77 -1.33 19.03 -22.61
N ARG A 78 -0.38 19.97 -22.66
CA ARG A 78 -0.66 21.40 -22.58
C ARG A 78 -1.52 21.78 -23.78
N ALA A 79 -2.72 22.31 -23.52
CA ALA A 79 -3.59 22.81 -24.58
C ALA A 79 -2.82 23.86 -25.41
N ALA A 80 -2.73 23.62 -26.72
CA ALA A 80 -2.25 24.62 -27.66
C ALA A 80 -3.33 25.70 -27.74
N SER A 81 -3.02 26.88 -27.21
CA SER A 81 -3.83 28.09 -27.37
C SER A 81 -3.78 28.51 -28.84
N THR A 82 -4.84 28.19 -29.60
CA THR A 82 -5.08 28.74 -30.93
C THR A 82 -5.53 30.18 -30.79
N THR A 83 -4.64 31.13 -31.04
CA THR A 83 -4.99 32.53 -31.20
C THR A 83 -5.66 32.70 -32.56
N HIS A 84 -6.98 32.93 -32.59
CA HIS A 84 -7.64 33.48 -33.77
C HIS A 84 -7.36 34.97 -33.86
N HIS A 85 -6.57 35.39 -34.84
CA HIS A 85 -6.64 36.75 -35.38
C HIS A 85 -7.71 36.78 -36.48
N LYS A 86 -8.69 37.64 -36.31
CA LYS A 86 -9.59 38.07 -37.38
C LYS A 86 -8.87 39.19 -38.13
N ASP A 87 -8.51 38.94 -39.39
CA ASP A 87 -8.17 40.02 -40.31
C ASP A 87 -9.46 40.70 -40.78
N ALA A 88 -9.50 42.02 -40.58
CA ALA A 88 -10.50 42.91 -41.11
C ALA A 88 -9.92 43.61 -42.36
N ALA A 89 -10.62 43.48 -43.49
CA ALA A 89 -10.52 44.35 -44.66
C ALA A 89 -11.88 44.37 -45.37
#